data_AF-A0A5J9UXU8-F1
#
_entry.id   AF-A0A5J9UXU8-F1
#
_cell.length_a   1.000
_cell.length_b   1.000
_cell.length_c   1.000
_cell.angle_alpha   90.00
_cell.angle_beta   90.00
_cell.angle_gamma   90.00
#
_symmetry.space_group_name_H-M   'P 1'
#
loop_
_entity.id
_entity.type
_entity.pdbx_description
1 polymer ?
#
loop_
_entity_poly.entity_id
_entity_poly.type
_entity_poly.pdbx_seq_one_letter_code
_entity_poly.pdbx_strand_id
1 'polypeptide(L)'
;MATMSLAAASPLVSTPRGVAAPAPRTAFIGLRTAGVPATRLFSGLAVAPQPAGRGAAVSLVPMAKREQELEEIRTMSTEQLEEEVVDLKGELFLLRLKRSARQEFKNSEFSRMRKRIARMLTVKREREIEQGINKRLSRKLDRKWKQSIVVRPPPSMRENKEE
;
A
#
# COMPACT_ATOMS: atom_id res chain seq x y z
N MET A 1 -11.41 42.93 55.33
CA MET A 1 -12.10 41.99 56.22
C MET A 1 -13.53 41.80 55.72
N ALA A 2 -13.90 40.60 55.30
CA ALA A 2 -15.26 40.03 55.34
C ALA A 2 -15.22 38.68 54.62
N THR A 3 -14.95 37.64 55.40
CA THR A 3 -15.13 36.23 55.07
C THR A 3 -16.60 35.86 55.26
N MET A 4 -17.22 35.17 54.32
CA MET A 4 -18.45 34.36 54.51
C MET A 4 -18.26 33.12 53.63
N SER A 5 -17.82 31.97 54.15
CA SER A 5 -18.52 30.99 55.01
C SER A 5 -19.50 30.08 54.25
N LEU A 6 -19.01 28.87 53.98
CA LEU A 6 -19.58 27.53 54.21
C LEU A 6 -20.91 27.06 53.57
N ALA A 7 -20.74 25.98 52.80
CA ALA A 7 -21.41 24.67 52.90
C ALA A 7 -22.81 24.45 52.30
N ALA A 8 -22.89 23.52 51.32
CA ALA A 8 -23.79 22.37 51.37
C ALA A 8 -23.33 21.29 50.37
N ALA A 9 -22.89 20.15 50.90
CA ALA A 9 -22.62 18.93 50.15
C ALA A 9 -23.93 18.16 49.95
N SER A 10 -24.15 17.62 48.76
CA SER A 10 -25.25 16.69 48.47
C SER A 10 -24.72 15.36 47.96
N PRO A 11 -25.34 14.22 48.35
CA PRO A 11 -24.73 12.90 48.34
C PRO A 11 -24.79 12.15 47.00
N LEU A 12 -23.84 11.22 46.90
CA LEU A 12 -23.68 10.17 45.89
C LEU A 12 -24.95 9.33 45.72
N VAL A 13 -25.38 9.12 44.48
CA VAL A 13 -26.18 7.95 44.08
C VAL A 13 -25.38 7.16 43.05
N SER A 14 -24.91 6.01 43.51
CA SER A 14 -24.31 4.93 42.74
C SER A 14 -25.43 4.06 42.17
N THR A 15 -25.48 3.88 40.85
CA THR A 15 -26.28 2.83 40.21
C THR A 15 -25.37 1.70 39.73
N PRO A 16 -25.70 0.42 40.01
CA PRO A 16 -24.88 -0.70 39.58
C PRO A 16 -25.18 -1.14 38.13
N ARG A 17 -24.09 -1.29 37.37
CA ARG A 17 -23.74 -2.38 36.43
C ARG A 17 -24.90 -3.06 35.66
N GLY A 18 -25.09 -2.65 34.40
CA GLY A 18 -25.78 -3.43 33.37
C GLY A 18 -24.79 -4.02 32.37
N VAL A 19 -24.72 -5.35 32.32
CA VAL A 19 -23.94 -6.13 31.35
C VAL A 19 -24.52 -5.86 29.94
N ALA A 20 -23.69 -5.37 29.02
CA ALA A 20 -24.06 -5.22 27.62
C ALA A 20 -24.32 -6.61 27.01
N ALA A 21 -25.59 -6.96 26.83
CA ALA A 21 -26.02 -8.15 26.10
C ALA A 21 -25.74 -7.97 24.59
N PRO A 22 -25.28 -9.02 23.88
CA PRO A 22 -25.05 -8.94 22.43
C PRO A 22 -26.39 -8.91 21.67
N ALA A 23 -26.45 -8.06 20.65
CA ALA A 23 -27.61 -7.88 19.77
C ALA A 23 -28.07 -9.20 19.10
N PRO A 24 -29.39 -9.42 18.94
CA PRO A 24 -29.89 -10.63 18.30
C PRO A 24 -29.60 -10.62 16.79
N ARG A 25 -28.89 -11.65 16.34
CA ARG A 25 -28.69 -11.98 14.93
C ARG A 25 -30.04 -12.37 14.34
N THR A 26 -30.62 -11.53 13.50
CA THR A 26 -31.83 -11.87 12.73
C THR A 26 -31.47 -12.94 11.69
N ALA A 27 -31.90 -14.17 11.93
CA ALA A 27 -31.86 -15.25 10.96
C ALA A 27 -32.88 -14.95 9.85
N PHE A 28 -32.42 -14.72 8.63
CA PHE A 28 -33.27 -14.73 7.45
C PHE A 28 -33.69 -16.17 7.18
N ILE A 29 -34.94 -16.51 7.51
CA ILE A 29 -35.57 -17.78 7.17
C ILE A 29 -36.47 -17.56 5.95
N GLY A 30 -36.16 -18.26 4.85
CA GLY A 30 -37.16 -18.88 4.00
C GLY A 30 -37.50 -18.21 2.67
N LEU A 31 -36.98 -18.78 1.58
CA LEU A 31 -37.88 -19.29 0.54
C LEU A 31 -37.33 -20.64 0.03
N ARG A 32 -37.90 -21.72 0.57
CA ARG A 32 -37.73 -23.08 0.05
C ARG A 32 -38.74 -23.26 -1.08
N THR A 33 -38.28 -23.35 -2.33
CA THR A 33 -39.08 -23.95 -3.40
C THR A 33 -38.78 -25.45 -3.41
N ALA A 34 -39.75 -26.23 -2.94
CA ALA A 34 -39.78 -27.68 -3.06
C ALA A 34 -39.77 -28.11 -4.53
N GLY A 35 -39.12 -29.23 -4.82
CA GLY A 35 -38.85 -29.70 -6.18
C GLY A 35 -40.02 -30.35 -6.90
N VAL A 36 -39.83 -30.47 -8.22
CA VAL A 36 -40.39 -31.52 -9.09
C VAL A 36 -39.28 -31.90 -10.08
N PRO A 37 -38.99 -33.20 -10.30
CA PRO A 37 -37.92 -33.64 -11.20
C PRO A 37 -38.43 -33.72 -12.63
N ALA A 38 -37.81 -33.00 -13.56
CA ALA A 38 -38.04 -33.17 -14.99
C ALA A 38 -36.73 -33.57 -15.66
N THR A 39 -36.60 -34.88 -15.87
CA THR A 39 -35.73 -35.53 -16.85
C THR A 39 -35.81 -34.79 -18.18
N ARG A 40 -34.72 -34.14 -18.60
CA ARG A 40 -34.43 -33.92 -20.02
C ARG A 40 -32.99 -34.30 -20.30
N LEU A 41 -32.87 -35.48 -20.88
CA LEU A 41 -31.74 -35.94 -21.66
C LEU A 41 -31.42 -34.88 -22.72
N PHE A 42 -30.30 -34.17 -22.57
CA PHE A 42 -29.61 -33.55 -23.69
C PHE A 42 -28.15 -33.99 -23.63
N SER A 43 -27.93 -35.16 -24.23
CA SER A 43 -26.63 -35.54 -24.75
C SER A 43 -26.36 -34.64 -25.96
N GLY A 44 -25.37 -33.77 -25.83
CA GLY A 44 -24.87 -32.93 -26.91
C GLY A 44 -23.50 -32.41 -26.50
N LEU A 45 -22.45 -32.94 -27.13
CA LEU A 45 -21.08 -32.45 -27.01
C LEU A 45 -21.06 -30.94 -27.33
N ALA A 46 -21.00 -30.11 -26.29
CA ALA A 46 -20.56 -28.72 -26.42
C ALA A 46 -19.04 -28.71 -26.19
N VAL A 47 -18.30 -28.74 -27.29
CA VAL A 47 -16.86 -28.43 -27.35
C VAL A 47 -16.63 -27.13 -26.58
N ALA A 48 -15.86 -27.19 -25.49
CA ALA A 48 -15.35 -26.00 -24.84
C ALA A 48 -14.52 -25.23 -25.88
N PRO A 49 -14.74 -23.91 -26.10
CA PRO A 49 -13.83 -23.14 -26.91
C PRO A 49 -12.49 -23.13 -26.18
N GLN A 50 -11.49 -23.78 -26.77
CA GLN A 50 -10.10 -23.66 -26.36
C GLN A 50 -9.76 -22.16 -26.33
N PRO A 51 -9.03 -21.65 -25.32
CA PRO A 51 -8.50 -20.31 -25.39
C PRO A 51 -7.47 -20.29 -26.52
N ALA A 52 -7.92 -19.86 -27.71
CA ALA A 52 -7.05 -19.55 -28.83
C ALA A 52 -5.94 -18.62 -28.31
N GLY A 53 -4.70 -19.03 -28.51
CA GLY A 53 -3.52 -18.40 -27.95
C GLY A 53 -3.51 -16.89 -28.17
N ARG A 54 -3.78 -16.13 -27.10
CA ARG A 54 -3.30 -14.75 -26.97
C ARG A 54 -1.82 -14.82 -26.62
N GLY A 55 -1.03 -15.16 -27.62
CA GLY A 55 0.42 -15.19 -27.55
C GLY A 55 1.04 -14.64 -28.83
N ALA A 56 0.35 -13.73 -29.52
CA ALA A 56 1.05 -12.83 -30.42
C ALA A 56 2.02 -12.05 -29.55
N ALA A 57 3.31 -12.37 -29.66
CA ALA A 57 4.39 -11.63 -29.05
C ALA A 57 4.25 -10.18 -29.49
N VAL A 58 3.63 -9.36 -28.63
CA VAL A 58 3.70 -7.91 -28.77
C VAL A 58 5.18 -7.61 -28.73
N SER A 59 5.74 -7.17 -29.84
CA SER A 59 7.12 -6.68 -29.90
C SER A 59 7.24 -5.56 -28.88
N LEU A 60 7.78 -5.88 -27.72
CA LEU A 60 8.09 -4.89 -26.70
C LEU A 60 9.19 -4.04 -27.31
N VAL A 61 8.84 -2.85 -27.78
CA VAL A 61 9.82 -1.86 -28.22
C VAL A 61 10.75 -1.63 -27.03
N PRO A 62 12.06 -1.91 -27.17
CA PRO A 62 13.01 -1.65 -26.11
C PRO A 62 12.99 -0.15 -25.80
N MET A 63 12.62 0.16 -24.57
CA MET A 63 12.59 1.53 -24.09
C MET A 63 13.99 1.82 -23.57
N ALA A 64 14.85 2.43 -24.40
CA ALA A 64 16.25 2.70 -24.06
C ALA A 64 16.42 3.35 -22.66
N LYS A 65 15.55 4.29 -22.30
CA LYS A 65 15.56 4.94 -20.97
C LYS A 65 15.28 3.98 -19.82
N ARG A 66 14.42 2.98 -20.03
CA ARG A 66 14.10 1.98 -19.00
C ARG A 66 15.26 1.03 -18.77
N GLU A 67 15.96 0.64 -19.83
CA GLU A 67 17.12 -0.25 -19.77
C GLU A 67 18.28 0.43 -19.03
N GLN A 68 18.60 1.67 -19.40
CA GLN A 68 19.57 2.50 -18.70
C GLN A 68 19.25 2.65 -17.20
N GLU A 69 18.00 3.00 -16.85
CA GLU A 69 17.57 3.09 -15.45
C GLU A 69 17.73 1.74 -14.70
N LEU A 70 17.59 0.60 -15.37
CA LEU A 70 17.76 -0.71 -14.72
C LEU A 70 19.23 -1.06 -14.52
N GLU A 71 20.09 -0.70 -15.48
CA GLU A 71 21.54 -0.86 -15.36
C GLU A 71 22.08 -0.01 -14.21
N GLU A 72 21.68 1.27 -14.13
CA GLU A 72 22.02 2.17 -13.01
C GLU A 72 21.60 1.59 -11.65
N ILE A 73 20.39 1.04 -11.55
CA ILE A 73 19.90 0.46 -10.29
C ILE A 73 20.72 -0.77 -9.89
N ARG A 74 21.18 -1.55 -10.87
CA ARG A 74 21.98 -2.76 -10.62
C ARG A 74 23.41 -2.46 -10.21
N THR A 75 23.99 -1.35 -10.67
CA THR A 75 25.35 -0.93 -10.28
C THR A 75 25.39 -0.30 -8.88
N MET A 76 24.30 0.32 -8.42
CA MET A 76 24.21 0.92 -7.08
C MET A 76 24.32 -0.11 -5.94
N SER A 77 24.93 0.29 -4.83
CA SER A 77 24.99 -0.52 -3.60
C SER A 77 23.63 -0.62 -2.90
N THR A 78 23.44 -1.59 -2.01
CA THR A 78 22.15 -1.76 -1.29
C THR A 78 21.80 -0.57 -0.38
N GLU A 79 22.81 0.07 0.21
CA GLU A 79 22.62 1.24 1.09
C GLU A 79 22.20 2.47 0.27
N GLN A 80 22.87 2.71 -0.85
CA GLN A 80 22.49 3.78 -1.79
C GLN A 80 21.07 3.58 -2.33
N LEU A 81 20.67 2.34 -2.63
CA LEU A 81 19.29 2.04 -3.04
C LEU A 81 18.26 2.42 -1.97
N GLU A 82 18.57 2.18 -0.69
CA GLU A 82 17.66 2.51 0.41
C GLU A 82 17.54 4.02 0.62
N GLU A 83 18.67 4.71 0.56
CA GLU A 83 18.77 6.17 0.60
C GLU A 83 17.97 6.83 -0.52
N GLU A 84 18.19 6.42 -1.77
CA GLU A 84 17.47 6.94 -2.94
C GLU A 84 15.96 6.68 -2.85
N VAL A 85 15.56 5.52 -2.30
CA VAL A 85 14.13 5.23 -2.05
C VAL A 85 13.52 6.21 -1.06
N VAL A 86 14.24 6.60 0.00
CA VAL A 86 13.76 7.59 0.98
C VAL A 86 13.65 8.96 0.33
N ASP A 87 14.64 9.36 -0.47
CA ASP A 87 14.66 10.69 -1.09
C ASP A 87 13.58 10.83 -2.16
N LEU A 88 13.38 9.84 -3.03
CA LEU A 88 12.27 9.85 -4.01
C LEU A 88 10.90 9.86 -3.34
N LYS A 89 10.74 9.24 -2.17
CA LYS A 89 9.49 9.32 -1.39
C LYS A 89 9.27 10.73 -0.84
N GLY A 90 10.32 11.41 -0.41
CA GLY A 90 10.29 12.81 0.02
C GLY A 90 9.91 13.74 -1.14
N GLU A 91 10.49 13.54 -2.31
CA GLU A 91 10.14 14.32 -3.50
C GLU A 91 8.69 14.07 -3.95
N LEU A 92 8.20 12.82 -3.87
CA LEU A 92 6.80 12.50 -4.13
C LEU A 92 5.86 13.26 -3.17
N PHE A 93 6.29 13.48 -1.93
CA PHE A 93 5.52 14.28 -0.97
C PHE A 93 5.48 15.75 -1.39
N LEU A 94 6.61 16.34 -1.81
CA LEU A 94 6.63 17.70 -2.37
C LEU A 94 5.73 17.85 -3.59
N LEU A 95 5.76 16.90 -4.52
CA LEU A 95 4.88 16.94 -5.69
C LEU A 95 3.40 16.92 -5.30
N ARG A 96 3.03 16.20 -4.24
CA ARG A 96 1.66 16.25 -3.71
C ARG A 96 1.33 17.62 -3.13
N LEU A 97 2.27 18.25 -2.41
CA LEU A 97 2.11 19.61 -1.88
C LEU A 97 1.95 20.65 -2.99
N LYS A 98 2.80 20.60 -4.03
CA LYS A 98 2.69 21.46 -5.22
C LYS A 98 1.34 21.30 -5.90
N ARG A 99 0.88 20.05 -6.04
CA ARG A 99 -0.45 19.73 -6.60
C ARG A 99 -1.59 20.31 -5.75
N SER A 100 -1.53 20.20 -4.42
CA SER A 100 -2.55 20.81 -3.56
C SER A 100 -2.52 22.33 -3.58
N ALA A 101 -1.33 22.93 -3.69
CA ALA A 101 -1.13 24.37 -3.82
C ALA A 101 -1.54 24.92 -5.20
N ARG A 102 -1.98 24.06 -6.13
CA ARG A 102 -2.28 24.39 -7.53
C ARG A 102 -1.12 25.08 -8.26
N GLN A 103 0.11 24.79 -7.84
CA GLN A 103 1.32 25.19 -8.57
C GLN A 103 1.47 24.35 -9.83
N GLU A 104 2.25 24.83 -10.78
CA GLU A 104 2.55 24.09 -11.99
C GLU A 104 3.46 22.89 -11.69
N PHE A 105 3.08 21.71 -12.16
CA PHE A 105 3.87 20.48 -12.04
C PHE A 105 3.61 19.56 -13.24
N LYS A 106 4.57 18.67 -13.52
CA LYS A 106 4.45 17.65 -14.56
C LYS A 106 3.80 16.39 -14.00
N ASN A 107 2.65 15.98 -14.53
CA ASN A 107 1.93 14.77 -14.07
C ASN A 107 2.71 13.47 -14.35
N SER A 108 3.57 13.45 -15.36
CA SER A 108 4.46 12.32 -15.68
C SER A 108 5.38 11.94 -14.53
N GLU A 109 5.81 12.90 -13.71
CA GLU A 109 6.76 12.67 -12.61
C GLU A 109 6.16 11.76 -11.53
N PHE A 110 4.86 11.87 -11.23
CA PHE A 110 4.19 10.95 -10.30
C PHE A 110 4.30 9.49 -10.73
N SER A 111 4.20 9.22 -12.04
CA SER A 111 4.30 7.86 -12.57
C SER A 111 5.76 7.42 -12.62
N ARG A 112 6.65 8.29 -13.12
CA ARG A 112 8.08 8.03 -13.24
C ARG A 112 8.71 7.68 -11.89
N MET A 113 8.50 8.50 -10.87
CA MET A 113 9.08 8.29 -9.54
C MET A 113 8.53 7.06 -8.85
N ARG A 114 7.21 6.80 -8.93
CA ARG A 114 6.60 5.58 -8.38
C ARG A 114 7.16 4.33 -9.04
N LYS A 115 7.33 4.35 -10.36
CA LYS A 115 7.93 3.23 -11.11
C LYS A 115 9.41 3.05 -10.77
N ARG A 116 10.18 4.14 -10.59
CA ARG A 116 11.59 4.08 -10.19
C ARG A 116 11.75 3.46 -8.80
N ILE A 117 10.95 3.88 -7.82
CA ILE A 117 10.90 3.26 -6.47
C ILE A 117 10.59 1.76 -6.57
N ALA A 118 9.59 1.38 -7.37
CA ALA A 118 9.23 -0.02 -7.54
C ALA A 118 10.40 -0.86 -8.09
N ARG A 119 11.13 -0.34 -9.08
CA ARG A 119 12.31 -1.02 -9.66
C ARG A 119 13.46 -1.18 -8.67
N MET A 120 13.73 -0.17 -7.85
CA MET A 120 14.76 -0.28 -6.81
C MET A 120 14.39 -1.35 -5.77
N LEU A 121 13.12 -1.40 -5.36
CA LEU A 121 12.63 -2.42 -4.43
C LEU A 121 12.64 -3.83 -5.04
N THR A 122 12.41 -3.97 -6.34
CA THR A 122 12.54 -5.28 -7.00
C THR A 122 13.98 -5.75 -7.03
N VAL A 123 14.94 -4.89 -7.39
CA VAL A 123 16.37 -5.26 -7.41
C VAL A 123 16.87 -5.58 -6.00
N LYS A 124 16.46 -4.82 -4.97
CA LYS A 124 16.75 -5.17 -3.58
C LYS A 124 16.22 -6.56 -3.22
N ARG A 125 15.00 -6.89 -3.66
CA ARG A 125 14.39 -8.20 -3.38
C ARG A 125 15.08 -9.34 -4.15
N GLU A 126 15.53 -9.10 -5.37
CA GLU A 126 16.33 -10.06 -6.17
C GLU A 126 17.63 -10.40 -5.42
N ARG A 127 18.36 -9.39 -4.93
CA ARG A 127 19.57 -9.58 -4.11
C ARG A 127 19.30 -10.37 -2.82
N GLU A 128 18.19 -10.11 -2.13
CA GLU A 128 17.80 -10.90 -0.95
C GLU A 128 17.51 -12.37 -1.29
N ILE A 129 16.99 -12.65 -2.49
CA ILE A 129 16.72 -14.02 -2.96
C ILE A 129 18.02 -14.74 -3.29
N GLU A 130 18.98 -14.06 -3.93
CA GLU A 130 20.33 -14.58 -4.19
C GLU A 130 21.06 -14.94 -2.89
N GLN A 131 20.87 -14.15 -1.83
CA GLN A 131 21.38 -14.44 -0.49
C GLN A 131 20.64 -15.58 0.24
N GLY A 132 19.56 -16.13 -0.34
CA GLY A 132 18.78 -17.22 0.27
C GLY A 132 17.81 -16.77 1.37
N ILE A 133 17.43 -15.48 1.42
CA ILE A 133 16.56 -14.96 2.48
C ILE A 133 15.09 -15.35 2.24
N ASN A 134 14.57 -16.16 3.17
CA ASN A 134 13.17 -16.55 3.22
C ASN A 134 12.19 -15.35 3.28
N LYS A 135 11.01 -15.50 2.68
CA LYS A 135 9.97 -14.45 2.63
C LYS A 135 9.53 -13.95 4.01
N ARG A 136 9.60 -14.79 5.05
CA ARG A 136 9.27 -14.39 6.43
C ARG A 136 10.36 -13.49 7.04
N LEU A 137 11.63 -13.82 6.81
CA LEU A 137 12.76 -13.05 7.32
C LEU A 137 12.86 -11.70 6.62
N SER A 138 12.71 -11.67 5.30
CA SER A 138 12.66 -10.42 4.51
C SER A 138 11.62 -9.43 5.05
N ARG A 139 10.38 -9.87 5.35
CA ARG A 139 9.37 -9.00 5.96
C ARG A 139 9.74 -8.49 7.35
N LYS A 140 10.46 -9.28 8.15
CA LYS A 140 10.95 -8.84 9.47
C LYS A 140 12.01 -7.77 9.31
N LEU A 141 12.94 -7.95 8.36
CA LEU A 141 13.97 -6.97 8.03
C LEU A 141 13.35 -5.67 7.48
N ASP A 142 12.41 -5.76 6.54
CA ASP A 142 11.69 -4.59 5.99
C ASP A 142 10.93 -3.81 7.06
N ARG A 143 10.31 -4.50 8.04
CA ARG A 143 9.67 -3.84 9.19
C ARG A 143 10.67 -3.11 10.07
N LYS A 144 11.79 -3.76 10.40
CA LYS A 144 12.88 -3.15 11.20
C LYS A 144 13.45 -1.93 10.50
N TRP A 145 13.72 -2.05 9.19
CA TRP A 145 14.20 -0.95 8.36
C TRP A 145 13.22 0.22 8.35
N LYS A 146 11.93 -0.03 8.09
CA LYS A 146 10.90 1.02 8.13
C LYS A 146 10.80 1.73 9.47
N GLN A 147 11.06 1.02 10.57
CA GLN A 147 11.08 1.58 11.90
C GLN A 147 12.32 2.45 12.16
N SER A 148 13.46 2.12 11.55
CA SER A 148 14.70 2.90 11.69
C SER A 148 14.77 4.12 10.76
N ILE A 149 13.84 4.29 9.82
CA ILE A 149 13.85 5.44 8.91
C ILE A 149 13.62 6.73 9.71
N VAL A 150 14.60 7.63 9.66
CA VAL A 150 14.48 9.00 10.14
C VAL A 150 14.02 9.89 8.99
N VAL A 151 12.95 10.67 9.20
CA VAL A 151 12.42 11.58 8.19
C VAL A 151 13.39 12.74 8.02
N ARG A 152 13.86 12.94 6.79
CA ARG A 152 14.76 14.03 6.40
C ARG A 152 14.15 14.88 5.28
N PRO A 153 14.52 16.16 5.16
CA PRO A 153 14.06 16.98 4.05
C PRO A 153 14.53 16.39 2.71
N PRO A 154 13.66 16.38 1.67
CA PRO A 154 14.02 15.93 0.33
C PRO A 154 15.16 16.76 -0.28
N PRO A 155 15.99 16.17 -1.16
CA PRO A 155 17.20 16.79 -1.68
C PRO A 155 16.93 18.09 -2.44
N SER A 156 15.88 18.14 -3.24
CA SER A 156 15.44 19.36 -3.94
C SER A 156 15.10 20.55 -3.02
N MET A 157 14.89 20.35 -1.72
CA MET A 157 14.76 21.46 -0.75
C MET A 157 16.07 21.83 -0.06
N ARG A 158 17.10 20.98 -0.15
CA ARG A 158 18.44 21.27 0.41
C ARG A 158 19.23 22.14 -0.56
N GLU A 159 19.22 21.77 -1.83
CA GLU A 159 19.92 22.50 -2.90
C GLU A 159 19.47 23.97 -2.97
N ASN A 160 18.16 24.24 -2.96
CA ASN A 160 17.61 25.61 -2.97
C ASN A 160 17.89 26.45 -1.70
N LYS A 161 18.52 25.88 -0.66
CA LYS A 161 18.94 26.62 0.54
C LYS A 161 20.45 26.87 0.57
N GLU A 162 21.19 26.14 -0.24
CA GLU A 162 22.64 26.27 -0.36
C GLU A 162 23.02 27.28 -1.46
N GLU A 163 22.13 27.49 -2.43
CA GLU A 163 22.11 28.65 -3.37
C GLU A 163 21.50 29.91 -2.73
#